data_AF-A0A818E3F7-F1
#
_entry.id   AF-A0A818E3F7-F1
#
_cell.length_a   1.000
_cell.length_b   1.000
_cell.length_c   1.000
_cell.angle_alpha   90.00
_cell.angle_beta   90.00
_cell.angle_gamma   90.00
#
_symmetry.space_group_name_H-M   'P 1'
#
loop_
_entity.id
_entity.type
_entity.pdbx_description
1 polymer ?
#
loop_
_entity_poly.entity_id
_entity_poly.type
_entity_poly.pdbx_seq_one_letter_code
_entity_poly.pdbx_strand_id
1 'polypeptide(L)'
;MSIHMQTPIASDALHKKAQECGVEQAVKVNQRMLIDKMLARYSSDFVVCRELIQNADDAQATFFHFEITCVIPMIASEVQSFSDKSSPLNESLPLSNSGLNYHNSTITEIRSANNGTIFNQTDWERVASIAEGNTNVDSVGQFGVGFFSVFSLSEEPIITSGNEYMVFVWRDDNSLTTFRHQLPIEQQSKLTAVILKMRSQYILKTETNLDIDVTTMKNKDGEYNIKSVKKKRKENVTMKEIVPAIDLTQLKTYFTKVLSFTKYINEILIKINGCTIFQVSKTMKIVPSIRSTLPFKNTPSMSNMLIFNSFIQTEQTFSIANASSLTLNHVSVDAQVTIDEEFHYQIQRIMKKSLPSNVRIQLLFAPDNLIASQQSQSSSVFSDLNTRILNSLIPLKFQDENIIPSGLVFIGLGTHQTSGIGMHVHSHLIPTIERENVDLQDPYIAKWKKELLSSIGQIIRLIYDQEMIINADKTQLTVDNYDIILSSYSFQPSVPNNEI
;
A
#
# COMPACT_ATOMS: atom_id res chain seq x y z
N MET A 1 -5.87 -18.39 -14.95
CA MET A 1 -4.71 -19.18 -15.43
C MET A 1 -3.86 -19.48 -14.20
N SER A 2 -3.94 -20.70 -13.65
CA SER A 2 -3.25 -21.04 -12.40
C SER A 2 -1.74 -21.07 -12.65
N ILE A 3 -1.02 -20.07 -12.13
CA ILE A 3 0.44 -20.05 -12.16
C ILE A 3 0.92 -21.06 -11.12
N HIS A 4 1.22 -22.28 -11.53
CA HIS A 4 1.99 -23.21 -10.72
C HIS A 4 3.40 -22.64 -10.56
N MET A 5 3.68 -22.00 -9.41
CA MET A 5 5.04 -21.73 -9.01
C MET A 5 5.67 -23.07 -8.59
N GLN A 6 6.63 -23.55 -9.38
CA GLN A 6 7.49 -24.69 -8.99
C GLN A 6 8.30 -24.31 -7.75
N THR A 7 8.74 -25.32 -6.99
CA THR A 7 9.50 -25.13 -5.75
C THR A 7 10.73 -24.26 -6.02
N PRO A 8 10.86 -23.08 -5.38
CA PRO A 8 12.01 -22.20 -5.60
C PRO A 8 13.32 -22.89 -5.22
N ILE A 9 14.41 -22.63 -5.95
CA ILE A 9 15.75 -22.98 -5.45
C ILE A 9 15.99 -22.15 -4.18
N ALA A 10 16.59 -22.78 -3.17
CA ALA A 10 16.96 -22.11 -1.94
C ALA A 10 17.87 -20.90 -2.23
N SER A 11 17.60 -19.77 -1.58
CA SER A 11 18.36 -18.52 -1.75
C SER A 11 19.87 -18.71 -1.59
N ASP A 12 20.30 -19.55 -0.63
CA ASP A 12 21.70 -19.89 -0.40
C ASP A 12 22.39 -20.55 -1.62
N ALA A 13 21.66 -21.38 -2.36
CA ALA A 13 22.20 -22.05 -3.54
C ALA A 13 22.38 -21.09 -4.72
N LEU A 14 21.47 -20.11 -4.88
CA LEU A 14 21.62 -19.03 -5.87
C LEU A 14 22.85 -18.17 -5.55
N HIS A 15 23.03 -17.77 -4.29
CA HIS A 15 24.21 -17.01 -3.85
C HIS A 15 25.52 -17.72 -4.16
N LYS A 16 25.63 -18.99 -3.72
CA LYS A 16 26.83 -19.78 -3.97
C LYS A 16 27.13 -19.89 -5.47
N LYS A 17 26.11 -20.19 -6.29
CA LYS A 17 26.29 -20.39 -7.72
C LYS A 17 26.69 -19.10 -8.45
N ALA A 18 26.08 -17.97 -8.09
CA ALA A 18 26.44 -16.67 -8.68
C ALA A 18 27.85 -16.23 -8.29
N GLN A 19 28.32 -16.50 -7.06
CA GLN A 19 29.70 -16.21 -6.68
C GLN A 19 30.72 -17.09 -7.40
N GLU A 20 30.39 -18.35 -7.67
CA GLU A 20 31.28 -19.31 -8.35
C GLU A 20 31.36 -19.08 -9.87
N CYS A 21 30.25 -18.70 -10.51
CA CYS A 21 30.12 -18.71 -11.96
C CYS A 21 29.62 -17.39 -12.57
N GLY A 22 29.20 -16.43 -11.74
CA GLY A 22 28.54 -15.21 -12.18
C GLY A 22 29.51 -14.12 -12.62
N VAL A 23 28.98 -13.14 -13.33
CA VAL A 23 29.71 -11.93 -13.71
C VAL A 23 29.68 -10.98 -12.53
N GLU A 24 30.86 -10.66 -11.98
CA GLU A 24 31.02 -9.68 -10.92
C GLU A 24 30.85 -8.25 -11.46
N GLN A 25 30.08 -7.43 -10.74
CA GLN A 25 29.90 -6.02 -11.03
C GLN A 25 30.02 -5.20 -9.73
N ALA A 26 30.86 -4.16 -9.79
CA ALA A 26 31.05 -3.25 -8.68
C ALA A 26 29.80 -2.39 -8.44
N VAL A 27 29.43 -2.21 -7.17
CA VAL A 27 28.37 -1.28 -6.77
C VAL A 27 28.97 0.11 -6.57
N LYS A 28 28.37 1.15 -7.15
CA LYS A 28 28.93 2.52 -7.05
C LYS A 28 28.92 3.05 -5.61
N VAL A 29 27.83 2.83 -4.88
CA VAL A 29 27.75 3.09 -3.43
C VAL A 29 27.82 1.75 -2.70
N ASN A 30 29.04 1.38 -2.34
CA ASN A 30 29.36 0.07 -1.78
C ASN A 30 29.73 0.09 -0.29
N GLN A 31 29.84 1.26 0.34
CA GLN A 31 30.28 1.36 1.74
C GLN A 31 29.13 1.08 2.71
N ARG A 32 29.31 0.08 3.58
CA ARG A 32 28.31 -0.33 4.59
C ARG A 32 27.82 0.83 5.45
N MET A 33 28.75 1.62 5.98
CA MET A 33 28.44 2.78 6.81
C MET A 33 27.59 3.84 6.10
N LEU A 34 27.73 3.98 4.78
CA LEU A 34 26.94 4.94 4.01
C LEU A 34 25.51 4.42 3.78
N ILE A 35 25.37 3.12 3.49
CA ILE A 35 24.08 2.44 3.38
C ILE A 35 23.34 2.48 4.72
N ASP A 36 24.00 2.14 5.83
CA ASP A 36 23.40 2.19 7.17
C ASP A 36 22.94 3.61 7.54
N LYS A 37 23.73 4.65 7.19
CA LYS A 37 23.34 6.05 7.38
C LYS A 37 22.11 6.44 6.54
N MET A 38 21.96 5.88 5.34
CA MET A 38 20.76 6.11 4.52
C MET A 38 19.55 5.38 5.13
N LEU A 39 19.71 4.12 5.53
CA LEU A 39 18.67 3.31 6.17
C LEU A 39 18.15 3.92 7.47
N ALA A 40 19.01 4.57 8.25
CA ALA A 40 18.60 5.27 9.48
C ALA A 40 17.58 6.40 9.24
N ARG A 41 17.42 6.87 8.00
CA ARG A 41 16.39 7.86 7.61
C ARG A 41 15.06 7.20 7.19
N TYR A 42 15.02 5.88 7.09
CA TYR A 42 13.86 5.08 6.69
C TYR A 42 13.29 4.30 7.88
N SER A 43 12.97 4.99 8.97
CA SER A 43 12.51 4.35 10.22
C SER A 43 11.02 4.01 10.25
N SER A 44 10.25 4.22 9.17
CA SER A 44 8.83 3.89 9.15
C SER A 44 8.56 2.41 8.91
N ASP A 45 7.38 1.99 9.36
CA ASP A 45 6.85 0.67 9.07
C ASP A 45 6.59 0.50 7.57
N PHE A 46 6.78 -0.72 7.07
CA PHE A 46 6.50 -1.11 5.69
C PHE A 46 7.24 -0.34 4.58
N VAL A 47 8.32 0.40 4.88
CA VAL A 47 9.13 1.10 3.85
C VAL A 47 9.57 0.16 2.74
N VAL A 48 10.02 -1.06 3.09
CA VAL A 48 10.42 -2.04 2.08
C VAL A 48 9.24 -2.45 1.20
N CYS A 49 8.07 -2.71 1.78
CA CYS A 49 6.86 -3.01 1.03
C CYS A 49 6.47 -1.87 0.09
N ARG A 50 6.59 -0.61 0.57
CA ARG A 50 6.40 0.62 -0.21
C ARG A 50 7.28 0.65 -1.46
N GLU A 51 8.59 0.54 -1.30
CA GLU A 51 9.49 0.72 -2.45
C GLU A 51 9.32 -0.45 -3.45
N LEU A 52 9.06 -1.68 -2.95
CA LEU A 52 8.83 -2.85 -3.81
C LEU A 52 7.55 -2.74 -4.65
N ILE A 53 6.43 -2.29 -4.06
CA ILE A 53 5.17 -2.15 -4.80
C ILE A 53 5.19 -0.95 -5.76
N GLN A 54 5.87 0.15 -5.39
CA GLN A 54 6.08 1.28 -6.30
C GLN A 54 6.90 0.87 -7.52
N ASN A 55 8.00 0.15 -7.32
CA ASN A 55 8.81 -0.39 -8.42
C ASN A 55 8.01 -1.33 -9.32
N ALA A 56 7.09 -2.13 -8.75
CA ALA A 56 6.22 -3.00 -9.53
C ALA A 56 5.20 -2.21 -10.36
N ASP A 57 4.58 -1.17 -9.80
CA ASP A 57 3.62 -0.32 -10.53
C ASP A 57 4.31 0.48 -11.63
N ASP A 58 5.52 1.01 -11.37
CA ASP A 58 6.36 1.71 -12.37
C ASP A 58 6.78 0.77 -13.51
N ALA A 59 7.01 -0.51 -13.21
CA ALA A 59 7.22 -1.58 -14.19
C ALA A 59 5.92 -2.02 -14.89
N GLN A 60 4.81 -1.29 -14.69
CA GLN A 60 3.49 -1.56 -15.28
C GLN A 60 2.92 -2.93 -14.91
N ALA A 61 3.29 -3.47 -13.74
CA ALA A 61 2.71 -4.71 -13.25
C ALA A 61 1.21 -4.53 -13.00
N THR A 62 0.41 -5.54 -13.36
CA THR A 62 -1.01 -5.59 -13.00
C THR A 62 -1.27 -6.41 -11.74
N PHE A 63 -0.29 -7.21 -11.33
CA PHE A 63 -0.35 -8.15 -10.22
C PHE A 63 0.91 -8.04 -9.36
N PHE A 64 0.71 -7.94 -8.04
CA PHE A 64 1.79 -7.93 -7.04
C PHE A 64 1.58 -9.03 -6.00
N HIS A 65 2.61 -9.84 -5.78
CA HIS A 65 2.64 -10.96 -4.85
C HIS A 65 3.63 -10.68 -3.73
N PHE A 66 3.19 -10.88 -2.48
CA PHE A 66 4.01 -10.75 -1.29
C PHE A 66 3.93 -12.03 -0.47
N GLU A 67 5.08 -12.63 -0.16
CA GLU A 67 5.15 -13.92 0.53
C GLU A 67 6.08 -13.86 1.71
N ILE A 68 5.59 -14.42 2.83
CA ILE A 68 6.33 -14.56 4.07
C ILE A 68 6.59 -16.05 4.29
N THR A 69 7.86 -16.42 4.39
CA THR A 69 8.28 -17.74 4.86
C THR A 69 8.60 -17.63 6.34
N CYS A 70 8.02 -18.50 7.15
CA CYS A 70 8.22 -18.49 8.60
C CYS A 70 8.23 -19.89 9.21
N VAL A 71 8.90 -20.01 10.35
CA VAL A 71 8.92 -21.21 11.18
C VAL A 71 7.86 -21.05 12.27
N ILE A 72 6.89 -21.97 12.28
CA ILE A 72 5.81 -22.00 13.28
C ILE A 72 6.36 -22.61 14.58
N PRO A 73 6.11 -22.02 15.76
CA PRO A 73 6.56 -22.59 17.03
C PRO A 73 5.91 -23.95 17.28
N MET A 74 6.73 -24.95 17.65
CA MET A 74 6.33 -26.36 17.80
C MET A 74 5.16 -26.58 18.79
N ILE A 75 5.00 -25.69 19.79
CA ILE A 75 3.93 -25.76 20.79
C ILE A 75 2.53 -25.46 20.17
N ALA A 76 2.46 -24.73 19.06
CA ALA A 76 1.20 -24.43 18.38
C ALA A 76 0.68 -25.61 17.52
N SER A 77 1.52 -26.61 17.25
CA SER A 77 1.18 -27.76 16.39
C SER A 77 0.40 -28.88 17.10
N GLU A 78 0.35 -28.90 18.43
CA GLU A 78 -0.31 -29.98 19.20
C GLU A 78 -1.82 -29.77 19.45
N VAL A 79 -2.40 -28.62 19.07
CA VAL A 79 -3.82 -28.30 19.37
C VAL A 79 -4.82 -28.82 18.32
N GLN A 80 -4.37 -29.51 17.25
CA GLN A 80 -5.25 -29.95 16.14
C GLN A 80 -5.39 -31.47 15.95
N SER A 81 -5.38 -32.25 17.04
CA SER A 81 -5.81 -33.65 17.00
C SER A 81 -7.05 -33.89 17.87
N PHE A 82 -8.16 -33.26 17.53
CA PHE A 82 -9.50 -33.77 17.85
C PHE A 82 -10.29 -33.90 16.55
N SER A 83 -10.01 -34.98 15.80
CA SER A 83 -10.84 -35.39 14.67
C SER A 83 -12.03 -36.19 15.20
N ASP A 84 -13.21 -35.58 15.27
CA ASP A 84 -14.45 -36.35 15.35
C ASP A 84 -14.71 -37.01 14.00
N LYS A 85 -14.53 -38.33 13.96
CA LYS A 85 -14.84 -39.18 12.81
C LYS A 85 -16.35 -39.39 12.72
N SER A 86 -17.07 -38.51 12.02
CA SER A 86 -18.32 -38.89 11.34
C SER A 86 -18.88 -37.72 10.51
N SER A 87 -18.71 -37.77 9.19
CA SER A 87 -19.71 -37.43 8.15
C SER A 87 -19.07 -37.45 6.76
N PRO A 88 -19.70 -38.04 5.73
CA PRO A 88 -19.16 -38.09 4.38
C PRO A 88 -19.49 -36.81 3.58
N LEU A 89 -18.49 -36.38 2.81
CA LEU A 89 -18.50 -35.60 1.56
C LEU A 89 -19.75 -34.73 1.27
N ASN A 90 -19.56 -33.40 1.37
CA ASN A 90 -20.14 -32.45 0.44
C ASN A 90 -19.12 -31.34 0.12
N GLU A 91 -19.02 -31.04 -1.18
CA GLU A 91 -18.14 -30.06 -1.80
C GLU A 91 -18.48 -28.62 -1.38
N SER A 92 -17.48 -27.74 -1.48
CA SER A 92 -17.48 -26.29 -1.24
C SER A 92 -17.46 -25.81 0.22
N LEU A 93 -16.25 -25.71 0.79
CA LEU A 93 -15.94 -25.00 2.04
C LEU A 93 -14.90 -23.89 1.77
N PRO A 94 -14.96 -22.75 2.49
CA PRO A 94 -14.27 -21.50 2.16
C PRO A 94 -12.74 -21.54 2.35
N LEU A 95 -12.04 -20.73 1.55
CA LEU A 95 -10.58 -20.59 1.39
C LEU A 95 -9.80 -20.05 2.61
N SER A 96 -10.28 -20.24 3.85
CA SER A 96 -9.61 -19.78 5.08
C SER A 96 -9.01 -20.88 5.97
N ASN A 97 -9.11 -22.16 5.60
CA ASN A 97 -8.73 -23.26 6.48
C ASN A 97 -7.40 -23.92 6.12
N SER A 98 -6.27 -23.26 6.38
CA SER A 98 -5.07 -24.04 6.74
C SER A 98 -5.08 -24.41 8.23
N GLY A 99 -5.90 -23.78 9.07
CA GLY A 99 -5.92 -24.02 10.52
C GLY A 99 -4.61 -23.64 11.24
N LEU A 100 -3.58 -23.24 10.50
CA LEU A 100 -2.26 -22.93 11.03
C LEU A 100 -2.29 -21.58 11.73
N ASN A 101 -1.97 -21.59 13.02
CA ASN A 101 -1.76 -20.37 13.78
C ASN A 101 -0.34 -19.86 13.53
N TYR A 102 -0.22 -18.80 12.74
CA TYR A 102 1.06 -18.17 12.44
C TYR A 102 1.51 -17.15 13.49
N HIS A 103 0.75 -16.92 14.56
CA HIS A 103 1.12 -15.97 15.61
C HIS A 103 2.44 -16.38 16.27
N ASN A 104 3.34 -15.41 16.48
CA ASN A 104 4.70 -15.60 17.01
C ASN A 104 5.58 -16.52 16.15
N SER A 105 5.24 -16.74 14.88
CA SER A 105 6.12 -17.45 13.95
C SER A 105 7.33 -16.59 13.60
N THR A 106 8.51 -17.19 13.60
CA THR A 106 9.75 -16.50 13.24
C THR A 106 9.85 -16.42 11.72
N ILE A 107 9.90 -15.21 11.17
CA ILE A 107 10.03 -14.96 9.74
C ILE A 107 11.48 -15.23 9.31
N THR A 108 11.66 -16.03 8.27
CA THR A 108 12.97 -16.42 7.74
C THR A 108 13.27 -15.81 6.38
N GLU A 109 12.24 -15.59 5.55
CA GLU A 109 12.38 -14.98 4.22
C GLU A 109 11.13 -14.18 3.89
N ILE A 110 11.31 -13.03 3.22
CA ILE A 110 10.27 -12.27 2.55
C ILE A 110 10.54 -12.27 1.05
N ARG A 111 9.52 -12.51 0.25
CA ARG A 111 9.59 -12.49 -1.21
C ARG A 111 8.51 -11.59 -1.78
N SER A 112 8.89 -10.64 -2.62
CA SER A 112 7.94 -9.93 -3.48
C SER A 112 8.11 -10.39 -4.92
N ALA A 113 7.03 -10.58 -5.65
CA ALA A 113 7.07 -10.85 -7.10
C ALA A 113 6.00 -10.04 -7.83
N ASN A 114 6.24 -9.69 -9.08
CA ASN A 114 5.29 -8.98 -9.93
C ASN A 114 5.40 -9.41 -11.39
N ASN A 115 4.35 -9.14 -12.17
CA ASN A 115 4.27 -9.46 -13.60
C ASN A 115 4.56 -8.26 -14.51
N GLY A 116 5.31 -7.26 -14.02
CA GLY A 116 5.70 -6.10 -14.79
C GLY A 116 6.77 -6.40 -15.84
N THR A 117 7.34 -5.34 -16.40
CA THR A 117 8.41 -5.45 -17.40
C THR A 117 9.63 -6.17 -16.84
N ILE A 118 10.13 -7.15 -17.61
CA ILE A 118 11.40 -7.84 -17.33
C ILE A 118 12.55 -6.84 -17.44
N PHE A 119 13.54 -6.96 -16.56
CA PHE A 119 14.69 -6.08 -16.55
C PHE A 119 15.49 -6.18 -17.84
N ASN A 120 15.74 -5.03 -18.45
CA ASN A 120 16.74 -4.91 -19.52
C ASN A 120 18.12 -4.58 -18.92
N GLN A 121 19.14 -4.50 -19.77
CA GLN A 121 20.52 -4.24 -19.34
C GLN A 121 20.66 -2.93 -18.53
N THR A 122 19.91 -1.88 -18.89
CA THR A 122 19.92 -0.59 -18.19
C THR A 122 19.35 -0.72 -16.78
N ASP A 123 18.31 -1.55 -16.59
CA ASP A 123 17.71 -1.77 -15.28
C ASP A 123 18.67 -2.50 -14.35
N TRP A 124 19.37 -3.52 -14.85
CA TRP A 124 20.44 -4.19 -14.11
C TRP A 124 21.57 -3.24 -13.71
N GLU A 125 22.00 -2.36 -14.62
CA GLU A 125 23.02 -1.35 -14.34
C GLU A 125 22.56 -0.32 -13.31
N ARG A 126 21.28 0.08 -13.34
CA ARG A 126 20.68 0.98 -12.34
C ARG A 126 20.67 0.36 -10.95
N VAL A 127 20.31 -0.92 -10.87
CA VAL A 127 20.35 -1.69 -9.62
C VAL A 127 21.77 -1.86 -9.08
N ALA A 128 22.81 -1.83 -9.92
CA ALA A 128 24.20 -1.84 -9.44
C ALA A 128 24.74 -0.43 -9.15
N SER A 129 24.18 0.62 -9.74
CA SER A 129 24.69 1.99 -9.63
C SER A 129 24.07 2.83 -8.52
N ILE A 130 22.86 2.49 -8.02
CA ILE A 130 22.10 2.87 -6.79
C ILE A 130 22.28 4.30 -6.18
N ALA A 131 22.94 5.23 -6.86
CA ALA A 131 23.33 6.53 -6.31
C ALA A 131 23.34 7.66 -7.33
N GLU A 132 22.99 7.38 -8.59
CA GLU A 132 22.87 8.43 -9.62
C GLU A 132 21.54 9.20 -9.54
N GLY A 133 20.66 8.84 -8.59
CA GLY A 133 19.32 9.41 -8.49
C GLY A 133 18.38 8.84 -9.54
N ASN A 134 17.08 8.76 -9.22
CA ASN A 134 16.09 8.42 -10.24
C ASN A 134 15.88 9.65 -11.13
N THR A 135 16.24 9.58 -12.40
CA THR A 135 16.01 10.66 -13.37
C THR A 135 14.59 10.64 -13.93
N ASN A 136 13.76 9.66 -13.54
CA ASN A 136 12.36 9.61 -13.96
C ASN A 136 11.57 10.76 -13.34
N VAL A 137 11.17 11.70 -14.19
CA VAL A 137 10.43 12.91 -13.84
C VAL A 137 9.04 12.59 -13.26
N ASP A 138 8.44 11.47 -13.68
CA ASP A 138 7.12 11.03 -13.21
C ASP A 138 7.19 10.43 -11.79
N SER A 139 8.37 9.98 -11.36
CA SER A 139 8.56 9.42 -10.02
C SER A 139 8.62 10.54 -8.97
N VAL A 140 7.92 10.37 -7.86
CA VAL A 140 7.90 11.38 -6.78
C VAL A 140 9.22 11.37 -5.99
N GLY A 141 9.92 10.24 -5.93
CA GLY A 141 11.19 10.09 -5.22
C GLY A 141 12.35 10.93 -5.78
N GLN A 142 13.10 11.61 -4.92
CA GLN A 142 14.20 12.50 -5.32
C GLN A 142 15.55 11.76 -5.51
N PHE A 143 15.78 10.66 -4.79
CA PHE A 143 17.13 10.11 -4.62
C PHE A 143 17.40 8.76 -5.28
N GLY A 144 16.41 8.09 -5.89
CA GLY A 144 16.64 6.77 -6.54
C GLY A 144 17.21 5.66 -5.64
N VAL A 145 17.32 5.90 -4.33
CA VAL A 145 17.87 4.99 -3.31
C VAL A 145 16.81 4.04 -2.73
N GLY A 146 15.58 4.06 -3.26
CA GLY A 146 14.46 3.26 -2.75
C GLY A 146 14.81 1.78 -2.65
N PHE A 147 15.60 1.26 -3.59
CA PHE A 147 16.05 -0.13 -3.52
C PHE A 147 16.90 -0.43 -2.28
N PHE A 148 17.72 0.51 -1.77
CA PHE A 148 18.55 0.25 -0.59
C PHE A 148 17.72 -0.08 0.65
N SER A 149 16.43 0.28 0.70
CA SER A 149 15.57 -0.07 1.83
C SER A 149 15.55 -1.58 2.09
N VAL A 150 15.76 -2.43 1.08
CA VAL A 150 15.79 -3.89 1.26
C VAL A 150 16.89 -4.37 2.21
N PHE A 151 17.97 -3.59 2.35
CA PHE A 151 19.08 -3.90 3.27
C PHE A 151 18.73 -3.69 4.75
N SER A 152 17.58 -3.07 5.05
CA SER A 152 17.05 -3.04 6.42
C SER A 152 16.56 -4.42 6.86
N LEU A 153 16.14 -5.28 5.92
CA LEU A 153 15.62 -6.62 6.21
C LEU A 153 16.59 -7.75 5.85
N SER A 154 17.48 -7.56 4.88
CA SER A 154 18.38 -8.62 4.39
C SER A 154 19.80 -8.11 4.15
N GLU A 155 20.82 -8.90 4.51
CA GLU A 155 22.21 -8.62 4.14
C GLU A 155 22.54 -9.02 2.71
N GLU A 156 21.75 -9.96 2.16
CA GLU A 156 22.07 -10.70 0.96
C GLU A 156 20.86 -10.76 -0.01
N PRO A 157 20.27 -9.61 -0.39
CA PRO A 157 19.10 -9.59 -1.26
C PRO A 157 19.39 -10.23 -2.62
N ILE A 158 18.38 -10.89 -3.18
CA ILE A 158 18.42 -11.50 -4.51
C ILE A 158 17.33 -10.90 -5.37
N ILE A 159 17.65 -10.59 -6.62
CA ILE A 159 16.67 -10.17 -7.63
C ILE A 159 16.68 -11.21 -8.75
N THR A 160 15.50 -11.67 -9.15
CA THR A 160 15.30 -12.52 -10.33
C THR A 160 14.42 -11.78 -11.32
N SER A 161 14.77 -11.77 -12.60
CA SER A 161 13.91 -11.20 -13.65
C SER A 161 14.19 -11.89 -14.98
N GLY A 162 13.14 -12.47 -15.59
CA GLY A 162 13.28 -13.21 -16.84
C GLY A 162 14.12 -14.47 -16.67
N ASN A 163 15.25 -14.50 -17.39
CA ASN A 163 16.22 -15.60 -17.39
C ASN A 163 17.45 -15.32 -16.51
N GLU A 164 17.51 -14.18 -15.82
CA GLU A 164 18.68 -13.78 -15.04
C GLU A 164 18.34 -13.53 -13.59
N TYR A 165 19.37 -13.62 -12.75
CA TYR A 165 19.31 -13.18 -11.37
C TYR A 165 20.60 -12.47 -10.97
N MET A 166 20.45 -11.57 -10.01
CA MET A 166 21.53 -10.81 -9.38
C MET A 166 21.50 -11.05 -7.88
N VAL A 167 22.67 -11.27 -7.30
CA VAL A 167 22.86 -11.39 -5.86
C VAL A 167 23.79 -10.31 -5.35
N PHE A 168 23.55 -9.85 -4.13
CA PHE A 168 24.38 -8.86 -3.43
C PHE A 168 25.26 -9.54 -2.38
N VAL A 169 26.55 -9.22 -2.37
CA VAL A 169 27.54 -9.85 -1.49
C VAL A 169 28.43 -8.79 -0.85
N TRP A 170 28.52 -8.81 0.47
CA TRP A 170 29.49 -8.00 1.22
C TRP A 170 30.87 -8.66 1.19
N ARG A 171 31.87 -7.92 0.70
CA ARG A 171 33.29 -8.28 0.79
C ARG A 171 33.91 -7.58 1.99
N ASP A 172 34.65 -8.33 2.79
CA ASP A 172 35.35 -7.86 3.99
C ASP A 172 34.46 -7.02 4.93
N ASP A 173 33.16 -7.37 5.00
CA ASP A 173 32.10 -6.68 5.73
C ASP A 173 31.92 -5.18 5.45
N ASN A 174 32.51 -4.65 4.38
CA ASN A 174 32.54 -3.21 4.15
C ASN A 174 32.27 -2.78 2.71
N SER A 175 32.54 -3.65 1.72
CA SER A 175 32.34 -3.35 0.30
C SER A 175 31.29 -4.24 -0.33
N LEU A 176 30.15 -3.65 -0.70
CA LEU A 176 29.09 -4.32 -1.43
C LEU A 176 29.48 -4.57 -2.89
N THR A 177 29.25 -5.79 -3.36
CA THR A 177 29.46 -6.23 -4.74
C THR A 177 28.23 -6.97 -5.24
N THR A 178 28.06 -7.09 -6.55
CA THR A 178 26.97 -7.86 -7.16
C THR A 178 27.51 -8.94 -8.07
N PHE A 179 26.83 -10.07 -8.13
CA PHE A 179 27.09 -11.14 -9.08
C PHE A 179 25.83 -11.41 -9.88
N ARG A 180 25.92 -11.38 -11.22
CA ARG A 180 24.82 -11.69 -12.13
C ARG A 180 25.05 -13.02 -12.83
N HIS A 181 24.02 -13.85 -12.91
CA HIS A 181 24.07 -15.14 -13.57
C HIS A 181 22.72 -15.50 -14.21
N GLN A 182 22.74 -16.41 -15.18
CA GLN A 182 21.54 -17.01 -15.77
C GLN A 182 20.86 -17.98 -14.80
N LEU A 183 19.54 -17.89 -14.67
CA LEU A 183 18.72 -18.86 -13.95
C LEU A 183 18.68 -20.19 -14.70
N PRO A 184 18.62 -21.34 -14.00
CA PRO A 184 18.31 -22.62 -14.62
C PRO A 184 17.00 -22.53 -15.40
N ILE A 185 16.91 -23.20 -16.56
CA ILE A 185 15.75 -23.11 -17.49
C ILE A 185 14.42 -23.33 -16.77
N GLU A 186 14.39 -24.29 -15.84
CA GLU A 186 13.21 -24.65 -15.05
C GLU A 186 12.71 -23.52 -14.12
N GLN A 187 13.57 -22.55 -13.81
CA GLN A 187 13.27 -21.44 -12.89
C GLN A 187 13.03 -20.11 -13.59
N GLN A 188 13.22 -20.07 -14.90
CA GLN A 188 13.00 -18.86 -15.67
C GLN A 188 11.52 -18.54 -15.66
N SER A 189 11.20 -17.28 -15.40
CA SER A 189 9.83 -16.81 -15.26
C SER A 189 9.69 -15.43 -15.86
N LYS A 190 8.48 -15.09 -16.28
CA LYS A 190 8.14 -13.72 -16.68
C LYS A 190 7.99 -12.79 -15.48
N LEU A 191 8.09 -13.31 -14.25
CA LEU A 191 7.99 -12.52 -13.04
C LEU A 191 9.35 -11.89 -12.69
N THR A 192 9.29 -10.65 -12.21
CA THR A 192 10.40 -10.03 -11.48
C THR A 192 10.16 -10.25 -10.00
N ALA A 193 11.14 -10.78 -9.28
CA ALA A 193 11.05 -11.02 -7.85
C ALA A 193 12.26 -10.50 -7.08
N VAL A 194 12.01 -10.07 -5.85
CA VAL A 194 13.01 -9.67 -4.85
C VAL A 194 12.86 -10.61 -3.66
N ILE A 195 13.96 -11.23 -3.25
CA ILE A 195 14.02 -12.26 -2.23
C ILE A 195 14.92 -11.75 -1.11
N LEU A 196 14.39 -11.71 0.10
CA LEU A 196 14.98 -11.09 1.28
C LEU A 196 15.05 -12.12 2.40
N LYS A 197 16.21 -12.76 2.55
CA LYS A 197 16.48 -13.60 3.72
C LYS A 197 16.70 -12.69 4.93
N MET A 198 15.97 -12.94 6.01
CA MET A 198 15.92 -12.02 7.15
C MET A 198 17.27 -11.98 7.87
N ARG A 199 17.87 -10.78 8.01
CA ARG A 199 19.14 -10.56 8.73
C ARG A 199 19.01 -10.54 10.25
N SER A 200 17.79 -10.32 10.74
CA SER A 200 17.47 -10.24 12.16
C SER A 200 16.16 -10.97 12.41
N GLN A 201 15.93 -11.36 13.66
CA GLN A 201 14.71 -12.06 14.02
C GLN A 201 13.51 -11.11 13.92
N TYR A 202 12.54 -11.47 13.09
CA TYR A 202 11.22 -10.84 13.06
C TYR A 202 10.16 -11.89 13.40
N ILE A 203 9.14 -11.49 14.15
CA ILE A 203 7.99 -12.34 14.42
C ILE A 203 6.77 -11.89 13.63
N LEU A 204 5.95 -12.85 13.22
CA LEU A 204 4.66 -12.58 12.62
C LEU A 204 3.60 -12.45 13.71
N LYS A 205 2.92 -11.31 13.76
CA LYS A 205 1.79 -11.07 14.65
C LYS A 205 0.49 -11.17 13.86
N THR A 206 -0.40 -12.04 14.32
CA THR A 206 -1.76 -12.17 13.78
C THR A 206 -2.78 -11.82 14.86
N GLU A 207 -3.97 -11.37 14.47
CA GLU A 207 -5.11 -11.29 15.39
C GLU A 207 -5.48 -12.71 15.82
N THR A 208 -5.06 -13.12 17.01
CA THR A 208 -5.50 -14.39 17.60
C THR A 208 -6.81 -14.18 18.33
N ASN A 209 -7.77 -15.11 18.15
CA ASN A 209 -8.95 -15.21 19.02
C ASN A 209 -8.59 -15.42 20.51
N LEU A 210 -7.31 -15.66 20.83
CA LEU A 210 -6.77 -15.84 22.19
C LEU A 210 -6.73 -14.55 23.03
N ASP A 211 -6.88 -13.37 22.40
CA ASP A 211 -6.94 -12.07 23.09
C ASP A 211 -8.34 -11.73 23.62
N ILE A 212 -9.30 -12.63 23.42
CA ILE A 212 -10.70 -12.47 23.76
C ILE A 212 -11.10 -13.55 24.77
N ASP A 213 -11.38 -13.16 26.01
CA ASP A 213 -12.07 -14.03 26.97
C ASP A 213 -13.57 -14.01 26.65
N VAL A 214 -14.07 -15.11 26.09
CA VAL A 214 -15.50 -15.33 25.85
C VAL A 214 -16.07 -16.12 27.03
N THR A 215 -16.90 -15.48 27.85
CA THR A 215 -17.63 -16.17 28.92
C THR A 215 -18.99 -16.62 28.39
N THR A 216 -19.24 -17.93 28.32
CA THR A 216 -20.55 -18.47 27.92
C THR A 216 -21.37 -18.94 29.12
N MET A 217 -22.70 -18.83 29.03
CA MET A 217 -23.64 -19.42 30.00
C MET A 217 -24.49 -20.46 29.29
N LYS A 218 -24.74 -21.58 29.96
CA LYS A 218 -25.62 -22.64 29.47
C LYS A 218 -27.06 -22.35 29.91
N ASN A 219 -27.99 -22.23 28.96
CA ASN A 219 -29.41 -22.12 29.27
C ASN A 219 -29.98 -23.48 29.70
N LYS A 220 -31.17 -23.47 30.30
CA LYS A 220 -31.87 -24.69 30.75
C LYS A 220 -32.15 -25.70 29.63
N ASP A 221 -32.16 -25.23 28.38
CA ASP A 221 -32.37 -26.04 27.17
C ASP A 221 -31.04 -26.56 26.55
N GLY A 222 -29.90 -26.29 27.18
CA GLY A 222 -28.59 -26.82 26.76
C GLY A 222 -27.81 -25.96 25.77
N GLU A 223 -28.39 -24.86 25.26
CA GLU A 223 -27.71 -23.89 24.38
C GLU A 223 -26.78 -22.94 25.14
N TYR A 224 -25.63 -22.61 24.54
CA TYR A 224 -24.64 -21.69 25.09
C TYR A 224 -24.82 -20.29 24.50
N ASN A 225 -25.08 -19.29 25.36
CA ASN A 225 -25.12 -17.88 24.96
C ASN A 225 -23.87 -17.13 25.45
N ILE A 226 -23.33 -16.24 24.62
CA ILE A 226 -22.18 -15.39 24.95
C ILE A 226 -22.63 -14.31 25.94
N LYS A 227 -22.05 -14.30 27.13
CA LYS A 227 -22.40 -13.37 28.22
C LYS A 227 -21.55 -12.11 28.21
N SER A 228 -20.25 -12.25 27.89
CA SER A 228 -19.33 -11.12 27.78
C SER A 228 -18.10 -11.49 26.98
N VAL A 229 -17.59 -10.52 26.23
CA VAL A 229 -16.35 -10.56 25.46
C VAL A 229 -15.41 -9.54 26.12
N LYS A 230 -14.33 -9.98 26.75
CA LYS A 230 -13.34 -9.08 27.36
C LYS A 230 -11.99 -9.22 26.64
N LYS A 231 -11.39 -8.08 26.27
CA LYS A 231 -10.02 -8.05 25.76
C LYS A 231 -9.06 -8.32 26.92
N LYS A 232 -8.16 -9.30 26.78
CA LYS A 232 -7.17 -9.61 27.83
C LYS A 232 -6.34 -8.36 28.16
N ARG A 233 -6.10 -8.14 29.46
CA ARG A 233 -5.27 -7.04 29.98
C ARG A 233 -3.82 -7.33 29.56
N LYS A 234 -3.15 -6.38 28.90
CA LYS A 234 -1.72 -6.51 28.55
C LYS A 234 -0.94 -6.87 29.81
N GLU A 235 -0.36 -8.07 29.85
CA GLU A 235 0.59 -8.43 30.90
C GLU A 235 1.80 -7.52 30.77
N ASN A 236 2.33 -7.07 31.91
CA ASN A 236 3.55 -6.27 31.97
C ASN A 236 4.71 -7.13 31.49
N VAL A 237 5.10 -6.96 30.23
CA VAL A 237 6.29 -7.62 29.66
C VAL A 237 7.53 -7.02 30.33
N THR A 238 8.19 -7.79 31.19
CA THR A 238 9.56 -7.53 31.65
C THR A 238 10.49 -7.34 30.44
N MET A 239 11.38 -6.34 30.51
CA MET A 239 12.35 -5.92 29.48
C MET A 239 13.22 -7.09 28.95
N LYS A 240 12.66 -7.92 28.08
CA LYS A 240 13.39 -8.75 27.13
C LYS A 240 13.47 -7.96 25.82
N GLU A 241 14.56 -8.12 25.08
CA GLU A 241 14.80 -7.49 23.78
C GLU A 241 13.51 -7.45 22.95
N ILE A 242 13.10 -6.26 22.53
CA ILE A 242 11.89 -6.04 21.74
C ILE A 242 12.19 -6.63 20.35
N VAL A 243 11.78 -7.87 20.13
CA VAL A 243 11.85 -8.50 18.80
C VAL A 243 10.86 -7.77 17.90
N PRO A 244 11.30 -7.21 16.75
CA PRO A 244 10.40 -6.51 15.85
C PRO A 244 9.35 -7.47 15.28
N ALA A 245 8.15 -6.96 15.05
CA ALA A 245 7.02 -7.76 14.60
C ALA A 245 6.41 -7.18 13.33
N ILE A 246 6.04 -8.06 12.38
CA ILE A 246 5.17 -7.70 11.25
C ILE A 246 3.75 -8.05 11.66
N ASP A 247 2.88 -7.04 11.79
CA ASP A 247 1.46 -7.24 12.05
C ASP A 247 0.71 -7.52 10.74
N LEU A 248 0.15 -8.72 10.61
CA LEU A 248 -0.51 -9.17 9.39
C LEU A 248 -1.78 -8.36 9.07
N THR A 249 -2.52 -7.91 10.08
CA THR A 249 -3.72 -7.08 9.85
C THR A 249 -3.31 -5.71 9.33
N GLN A 250 -2.27 -5.11 9.91
CA GLN A 250 -1.73 -3.84 9.42
C GLN A 250 -1.17 -3.99 8.00
N LEU A 251 -0.46 -5.08 7.69
CA LEU A 251 0.06 -5.35 6.36
C LEU A 251 -1.05 -5.47 5.31
N LYS A 252 -2.13 -6.21 5.61
CA LYS A 252 -3.31 -6.32 4.74
C LYS A 252 -3.93 -4.95 4.50
N THR A 253 -4.17 -4.20 5.58
CA THR A 253 -4.74 -2.84 5.54
C THR A 253 -3.88 -1.89 4.72
N TYR A 254 -2.56 -1.95 4.91
CA TYR A 254 -1.59 -1.17 4.17
C TYR A 254 -1.71 -1.44 2.66
N PHE A 255 -1.60 -2.69 2.23
CA PHE A 255 -1.69 -3.03 0.80
C PHE A 255 -3.04 -2.68 0.18
N THR A 256 -4.14 -2.84 0.92
CA THR A 256 -5.46 -2.39 0.47
C THR A 256 -5.51 -0.88 0.24
N LYS A 257 -4.93 -0.06 1.13
CA LYS A 257 -4.81 1.40 0.95
C LYS A 257 -3.89 1.79 -0.20
N VAL A 258 -2.76 1.09 -0.38
CA VAL A 258 -1.84 1.34 -1.51
C VAL A 258 -2.59 1.17 -2.84
N LEU A 259 -3.39 0.11 -2.94
CA LEU A 259 -4.11 -0.24 -4.15
C LEU A 259 -5.05 0.88 -4.64
N SER A 260 -5.48 1.80 -3.79
CA SER A 260 -6.35 2.92 -4.16
C SER A 260 -5.81 3.76 -5.33
N PHE A 261 -4.50 4.05 -5.32
CA PHE A 261 -3.89 4.99 -6.26
C PHE A 261 -2.80 4.39 -7.15
N THR A 262 -2.61 3.06 -7.12
CA THR A 262 -1.79 2.36 -8.12
C THR A 262 -2.31 2.62 -9.53
N LYS A 263 -1.40 2.83 -10.48
CA LYS A 263 -1.74 3.15 -11.87
C LYS A 263 -2.05 1.90 -12.69
N TYR A 264 -1.30 0.81 -12.46
CA TYR A 264 -1.41 -0.43 -13.24
C TYR A 264 -1.77 -1.62 -12.37
N ILE A 265 -1.30 -1.67 -11.13
CA ILE A 265 -1.60 -2.79 -10.22
C ILE A 265 -3.10 -2.80 -9.90
N ASN A 266 -3.74 -3.92 -10.21
CA ASN A 266 -5.16 -4.16 -9.95
C ASN A 266 -5.38 -5.30 -8.96
N GLU A 267 -4.34 -6.06 -8.62
CA GLU A 267 -4.45 -7.22 -7.74
C GLU A 267 -3.20 -7.37 -6.86
N ILE A 268 -3.41 -7.58 -5.56
CA ILE A 268 -2.37 -7.87 -4.58
C ILE A 268 -2.69 -9.19 -3.87
N LEU A 269 -1.69 -10.08 -3.82
CA LEU A 269 -1.77 -11.39 -3.18
C LEU A 269 -0.76 -11.46 -2.03
N ILE A 270 -1.20 -11.93 -0.85
CA ILE A 270 -0.33 -12.25 0.28
C ILE A 270 -0.36 -13.75 0.56
N LYS A 271 0.82 -14.36 0.60
CA LYS A 271 1.02 -15.76 1.02
C LYS A 271 1.86 -15.88 2.28
N ILE A 272 1.59 -16.94 3.04
CA ILE A 272 2.46 -17.38 4.13
C ILE A 272 2.76 -18.87 3.91
N ASN A 273 4.04 -19.25 3.86
CA ASN A 273 4.48 -20.63 3.62
C ASN A 273 3.77 -21.28 2.41
N GLY A 274 3.63 -20.54 1.30
CA GLY A 274 2.93 -21.00 0.09
C GLY A 274 1.40 -20.98 0.13
N CYS A 275 0.78 -20.79 1.30
CA CYS A 275 -0.67 -20.68 1.45
C CYS A 275 -1.16 -19.25 1.19
N THR A 276 -2.20 -19.08 0.37
CA THR A 276 -2.86 -17.78 0.19
C THR A 276 -3.62 -17.37 1.45
N ILE A 277 -3.30 -16.21 2.01
CA ILE A 277 -3.91 -15.68 3.25
C ILE A 277 -4.71 -14.40 3.01
N PHE A 278 -4.41 -13.67 1.94
CA PHE A 278 -5.13 -12.46 1.56
C PHE A 278 -5.01 -12.22 0.07
N GLN A 279 -6.10 -11.80 -0.56
CA GLN A 279 -6.10 -11.39 -1.95
C GLN A 279 -7.10 -10.26 -2.11
N VAL A 280 -6.62 -9.10 -2.54
CA VAL A 280 -7.44 -7.91 -2.76
C VAL A 280 -7.26 -7.45 -4.21
N SER A 281 -8.37 -7.06 -4.84
CA SER A 281 -8.38 -6.52 -6.20
C SER A 281 -9.13 -5.20 -6.29
N LYS A 282 -8.79 -4.40 -7.30
CA LYS A 282 -9.42 -3.13 -7.66
C LYS A 282 -9.90 -3.19 -9.10
N THR A 283 -11.12 -2.75 -9.33
CA THR A 283 -11.65 -2.50 -10.67
C THR A 283 -12.13 -1.05 -10.78
N MET A 284 -12.11 -0.49 -11.99
CA MET A 284 -12.56 0.86 -12.26
C MET A 284 -13.62 0.85 -13.35
N LYS A 285 -14.72 1.56 -13.13
CA LYS A 285 -15.80 1.75 -14.10
C LYS A 285 -16.02 3.23 -14.32
N ILE A 286 -15.96 3.69 -15.57
CA ILE A 286 -16.24 5.09 -15.90
C ILE A 286 -17.72 5.38 -15.64
N VAL A 287 -18.00 6.46 -14.90
CA VAL A 287 -19.35 6.96 -14.68
C VAL A 287 -19.65 7.97 -15.78
N PRO A 288 -20.61 7.70 -16.69
CA PRO A 288 -20.99 8.67 -17.71
C PRO A 288 -21.61 9.88 -17.03
N SER A 289 -21.09 11.08 -17.29
CA SER A 289 -21.63 12.32 -16.73
C SER A 289 -23.09 12.51 -17.20
N ILE A 290 -24.06 12.38 -16.29
CA ILE A 290 -25.49 12.48 -16.64
C ILE A 290 -25.86 13.92 -17.06
N ARG A 291 -25.15 14.93 -16.53
CA ARG A 291 -25.09 16.31 -17.04
C ARG A 291 -23.79 16.94 -16.55
N SER A 292 -22.81 17.19 -17.41
CA SER A 292 -21.65 18.02 -17.06
C SER A 292 -21.37 19.01 -18.17
N THR A 293 -21.79 20.25 -17.96
CA THR A 293 -21.49 21.43 -18.78
C THR A 293 -20.37 22.27 -18.16
N LEU A 294 -19.56 21.70 -17.26
CA LEU A 294 -18.43 22.43 -16.69
C LEU A 294 -17.29 22.47 -17.72
N PRO A 295 -16.79 23.67 -18.09
CA PRO A 295 -15.62 23.78 -18.93
C PRO A 295 -14.43 23.43 -18.05
N PHE A 296 -14.04 22.14 -18.02
CA PHE A 296 -12.79 21.70 -17.40
C PHE A 296 -11.67 21.55 -18.42
N LYS A 297 -11.98 21.74 -19.70
CA LYS A 297 -11.00 21.71 -20.77
C LYS A 297 -10.34 23.09 -20.87
N ASN A 298 -9.03 23.12 -20.71
CA ASN A 298 -8.20 24.32 -20.73
C ASN A 298 -8.50 25.31 -19.60
N THR A 299 -8.89 24.81 -18.43
CA THR A 299 -9.21 25.66 -17.28
C THR A 299 -7.95 25.90 -16.47
N PRO A 300 -7.52 27.16 -16.30
CA PRO A 300 -6.32 27.43 -15.54
C PRO A 300 -6.56 27.28 -14.02
N SER A 301 -5.53 26.87 -13.31
CA SER A 301 -5.46 27.00 -11.86
C SER A 301 -5.28 28.48 -11.45
N MET A 302 -5.48 28.78 -10.16
CA MET A 302 -5.44 30.16 -9.64
C MET A 302 -4.15 30.92 -9.98
N SER A 303 -2.99 30.27 -10.00
CA SER A 303 -1.71 30.93 -10.36
C SER A 303 -1.29 30.66 -11.80
N ASN A 304 -2.16 30.07 -12.64
CA ASN A 304 -1.91 29.66 -14.02
C ASN A 304 -0.71 28.71 -14.19
N MET A 305 -0.29 28.03 -13.12
CA MET A 305 0.80 27.06 -13.19
C MET A 305 0.34 25.69 -13.70
N LEU A 306 -0.97 25.45 -13.69
CA LEU A 306 -1.62 24.23 -14.16
C LEU A 306 -2.77 24.56 -15.10
N ILE A 307 -2.91 23.80 -16.18
CA ILE A 307 -4.04 23.88 -17.10
C ILE A 307 -4.75 22.53 -17.04
N PHE A 308 -5.96 22.50 -16.49
CA PHE A 308 -6.76 21.29 -16.42
C PHE A 308 -7.25 20.90 -17.82
N ASN A 309 -7.01 19.65 -18.18
CA ASN A 309 -7.26 19.12 -19.53
C ASN A 309 -8.34 18.04 -19.56
N SER A 310 -8.51 17.32 -18.44
CA SER A 310 -9.47 16.22 -18.31
C SER A 310 -10.17 16.27 -16.96
N PHE A 311 -11.38 15.74 -16.91
CA PHE A 311 -12.10 15.46 -15.67
C PHE A 311 -12.84 14.14 -15.87
N ILE A 312 -12.35 13.08 -15.25
CA ILE A 312 -12.85 11.72 -15.43
C ILE A 312 -13.38 11.21 -14.09
N GLN A 313 -14.68 10.93 -14.03
CA GLN A 313 -15.31 10.30 -12.88
C GLN A 313 -15.45 8.79 -13.11
N THR A 314 -15.11 8.02 -12.09
CA THR A 314 -15.16 6.56 -12.10
C THR A 314 -15.62 6.03 -10.75
N GLU A 315 -16.27 4.88 -10.74
CA GLU A 315 -16.45 4.06 -9.55
C GLU A 315 -15.24 3.12 -9.42
N GLN A 316 -14.61 3.09 -8.26
CA GLN A 316 -13.56 2.12 -7.91
C GLN A 316 -14.12 1.08 -6.96
N THR A 317 -14.10 -0.19 -7.36
CA THR A 317 -14.57 -1.31 -6.52
C THR A 317 -13.39 -2.12 -6.03
N PHE A 318 -13.26 -2.24 -4.71
CA PHE A 318 -12.27 -3.06 -4.02
C PHE A 318 -12.93 -4.36 -3.56
N SER A 319 -12.34 -5.51 -3.91
CA SER A 319 -12.87 -6.83 -3.54
C SER A 319 -11.81 -7.64 -2.84
N ILE A 320 -12.14 -8.20 -1.67
CA ILE A 320 -11.29 -9.22 -1.02
C ILE A 320 -11.89 -10.59 -1.34
N ALA A 321 -11.05 -11.54 -1.77
CA ALA A 321 -11.51 -12.87 -2.16
C ALA A 321 -12.30 -13.54 -1.01
N ASN A 322 -13.50 -14.05 -1.33
CA ASN A 322 -14.43 -14.70 -0.38
C ASN A 322 -14.99 -13.79 0.72
N ALA A 323 -14.94 -12.47 0.54
CA ALA A 323 -15.55 -11.48 1.41
C ALA A 323 -16.52 -10.57 0.63
N SER A 324 -16.85 -9.42 1.20
CA SER A 324 -17.61 -8.34 0.56
C SER A 324 -16.72 -7.47 -0.33
N SER A 325 -17.35 -6.64 -1.16
CA SER A 325 -16.69 -5.57 -1.92
C SER A 325 -17.11 -4.21 -1.38
N LEU A 326 -16.25 -3.21 -1.62
CA LEU A 326 -16.49 -1.81 -1.30
C LEU A 326 -16.33 -0.98 -2.56
N THR A 327 -17.33 -0.18 -2.91
CA THR A 327 -17.25 0.75 -4.04
C THR A 327 -17.15 2.18 -3.53
N LEU A 328 -16.17 2.92 -4.05
CA LEU A 328 -15.93 4.33 -3.77
C LEU A 328 -15.99 5.15 -5.05
N ASN A 329 -16.39 6.41 -4.92
CA ASN A 329 -16.32 7.38 -6.01
C ASN A 329 -14.87 7.83 -6.18
N HIS A 330 -14.43 7.92 -7.43
CA HIS A 330 -13.10 8.38 -7.78
C HIS A 330 -13.16 9.42 -8.90
N VAL A 331 -12.36 10.47 -8.77
CA VAL A 331 -12.19 11.48 -9.80
C VAL A 331 -10.71 11.57 -10.15
N SER A 332 -10.40 11.65 -11.45
CA SER A 332 -9.06 11.89 -11.98
C SER A 332 -9.07 13.09 -12.90
N VAL A 333 -8.17 14.03 -12.65
CA VAL A 333 -7.95 15.25 -13.42
C VAL A 333 -6.51 15.27 -13.89
N ASP A 334 -6.30 15.30 -15.20
CA ASP A 334 -4.97 15.55 -15.78
C ASP A 334 -4.80 17.05 -16.01
N ALA A 335 -3.64 17.57 -15.61
CA ALA A 335 -3.28 18.96 -15.71
C ALA A 335 -1.92 19.11 -16.41
N GLN A 336 -1.83 19.99 -17.38
CA GLN A 336 -0.55 20.37 -17.98
C GLN A 336 0.16 21.39 -17.10
N VAL A 337 1.45 21.18 -16.85
CA VAL A 337 2.29 22.10 -16.08
C VAL A 337 2.80 23.22 -16.97
N THR A 338 2.54 24.46 -16.57
CA THR A 338 2.97 25.67 -17.27
C THR A 338 3.74 26.55 -16.29
N ILE A 339 5.07 26.55 -16.37
CA ILE A 339 5.94 27.31 -15.46
C ILE A 339 6.94 28.14 -16.26
N ASP A 340 7.37 29.26 -15.69
CA ASP A 340 8.43 30.07 -16.28
C ASP A 340 9.82 29.40 -16.15
N GLU A 341 10.77 29.83 -16.98
CA GLU A 341 12.12 29.25 -17.03
C GLU A 341 12.90 29.45 -15.71
N GLU A 342 12.66 30.55 -15.00
CA GLU A 342 13.31 30.84 -13.72
C GLU A 342 12.88 29.83 -12.65
N PHE A 343 11.57 29.58 -12.54
CA PHE A 343 10.99 28.61 -11.62
C PHE A 343 11.45 27.19 -11.98
N HIS A 344 11.46 26.85 -13.27
CA HIS A 344 11.98 25.57 -13.74
C HIS A 344 13.44 25.35 -13.31
N TYR A 345 14.31 26.35 -13.54
CA TYR A 345 15.71 26.29 -13.19
C TYR A 345 15.93 26.08 -11.67
N GLN A 346 15.20 26.83 -10.84
CA GLN A 346 15.34 26.72 -9.38
C GLN A 346 14.87 25.35 -8.87
N ILE A 347 13.71 24.86 -9.34
CA ILE A 347 13.24 23.52 -8.99
C ILE A 347 14.26 22.46 -9.43
N GLN A 348 14.76 22.51 -10.66
CA GLN A 348 15.75 21.55 -11.13
C GLN A 348 17.03 21.59 -10.29
N ARG A 349 17.47 22.78 -9.85
CA ARG A 349 18.63 22.94 -8.99
C ARG A 349 18.44 22.30 -7.60
N ILE A 350 17.25 22.48 -7.00
CA ILE A 350 16.91 21.99 -5.65
C ILE A 350 16.64 20.48 -5.69
N MET A 351 15.76 20.06 -6.60
CA MET A 351 15.26 18.70 -6.72
C MET A 351 16.24 17.76 -7.43
N LYS A 352 17.20 18.31 -8.21
CA LYS A 352 18.03 17.56 -9.17
C LYS A 352 17.22 16.89 -10.30
N LYS A 353 15.93 17.21 -10.39
CA LYS A 353 15.00 16.78 -11.44
C LYS A 353 14.02 17.91 -11.75
N SER A 354 13.57 17.95 -13.00
CA SER A 354 12.51 18.86 -13.42
C SER A 354 11.15 18.40 -12.87
N LEU A 355 10.15 19.27 -12.92
CA LEU A 355 8.75 18.89 -12.70
C LEU A 355 8.23 18.12 -13.92
N PRO A 356 7.25 17.22 -13.75
CA PRO A 356 6.62 16.54 -14.87
C PRO A 356 5.83 17.54 -15.73
N SER A 357 5.80 17.30 -17.04
CA SER A 357 5.04 18.15 -17.97
C SER A 357 3.53 18.04 -17.77
N ASN A 358 3.07 16.93 -17.18
CA ASN A 358 1.68 16.71 -16.80
C ASN A 358 1.63 16.17 -15.37
N VAL A 359 0.66 16.64 -14.59
CA VAL A 359 0.36 16.13 -13.27
C VAL A 359 -1.05 15.57 -13.26
N ARG A 360 -1.22 14.48 -12.53
CA ARG A 360 -2.53 13.89 -12.25
C ARG A 360 -2.94 14.22 -10.83
N ILE A 361 -4.17 14.69 -10.67
CA ILE A 361 -4.83 14.88 -9.37
C ILE A 361 -5.95 13.85 -9.29
N GLN A 362 -5.95 13.05 -8.24
CA GLN A 362 -6.95 12.02 -8.00
C GLN A 362 -7.60 12.21 -6.63
N LEU A 363 -8.90 11.96 -6.57
CA LEU A 363 -9.70 12.02 -5.36
C LEU A 363 -10.47 10.71 -5.21
N LEU A 364 -10.55 10.17 -4.00
CA LEU A 364 -11.31 8.96 -3.67
C LEU A 364 -12.18 9.22 -2.45
N PHE A 365 -13.49 8.96 -2.56
CA PHE A 365 -14.48 9.33 -1.54
C PHE A 365 -15.70 8.40 -1.52
N ALA A 366 -16.44 8.42 -0.42
CA ALA A 366 -17.60 7.55 -0.23
C ALA A 366 -18.81 8.06 -1.03
N PRO A 367 -19.59 7.18 -1.69
CA PRO A 367 -20.88 7.57 -2.26
C PRO A 367 -21.96 7.72 -1.18
N ASP A 368 -22.99 8.54 -1.44
CA ASP A 368 -24.04 8.89 -0.47
C ASP A 368 -24.73 7.67 0.16
N ASN A 369 -25.04 6.65 -0.64
CA ASN A 369 -25.68 5.43 -0.17
C ASN A 369 -24.82 4.64 0.83
N LEU A 370 -23.50 4.63 0.63
CA LEU A 370 -22.56 4.03 1.57
C LEU A 370 -22.58 4.81 2.90
N ILE A 371 -22.54 6.14 2.84
CA ILE A 371 -22.51 7.00 4.04
C ILE A 371 -23.79 6.80 4.87
N ALA A 372 -24.96 6.84 4.22
CA ALA A 372 -26.25 6.60 4.86
C ALA A 372 -26.32 5.19 5.50
N SER A 373 -25.78 4.17 4.83
CA SER A 373 -25.72 2.82 5.38
C SER A 373 -24.82 2.69 6.62
N GLN A 374 -23.71 3.44 6.66
CA GLN A 374 -22.77 3.43 7.78
C GLN A 374 -23.32 4.19 9.01
N GLN A 375 -24.05 5.29 8.82
CA GLN A 375 -24.74 5.98 9.92
C GLN A 375 -25.85 5.12 10.54
N SER A 376 -26.57 4.34 9.72
CA SER A 376 -27.66 3.48 10.19
C SER A 376 -27.16 2.23 10.94
N GLN A 377 -25.88 1.85 10.76
CA GLN A 377 -25.29 0.73 11.46
C GLN A 377 -24.81 1.18 12.84
N SER A 378 -25.60 0.90 13.89
CA SER A 378 -25.11 0.93 15.27
C SER A 378 -23.87 0.04 15.34
N SER A 379 -22.70 0.61 15.69
CA SER A 379 -21.39 -0.02 15.76
C SER A 379 -21.47 -1.51 16.13
N SER A 380 -21.57 -2.37 15.12
CA SER A 380 -21.59 -3.80 15.38
C SER A 380 -20.17 -4.14 15.81
N VAL A 381 -20.01 -4.51 17.07
CA VAL A 381 -18.72 -4.87 17.69
C VAL A 381 -18.05 -6.07 16.98
N PHE A 382 -18.71 -6.64 15.96
CA PHE A 382 -18.38 -7.89 15.28
C PHE A 382 -18.35 -7.79 13.74
N SER A 383 -17.90 -6.67 13.16
CA SER A 383 -17.57 -6.67 11.73
C SER A 383 -16.38 -7.60 11.44
N ASP A 384 -16.53 -8.46 10.42
CA ASP A 384 -15.45 -9.34 9.95
C ASP A 384 -14.18 -8.54 9.62
N LEU A 385 -13.01 -9.13 9.83
CA LEU A 385 -11.71 -8.48 9.61
C LEU A 385 -11.59 -7.91 8.19
N ASN A 386 -12.06 -8.64 7.18
CA ASN A 386 -12.00 -8.15 5.79
C ASN A 386 -12.89 -6.92 5.59
N THR A 387 -14.05 -6.87 6.24
CA THR A 387 -14.93 -5.68 6.22
C THR A 387 -14.24 -4.49 6.89
N ARG A 388 -13.55 -4.71 8.02
CA ARG A 388 -12.76 -3.64 8.67
C ARG A 388 -11.62 -3.14 7.77
N ILE A 389 -10.94 -4.04 7.09
CA ILE A 389 -9.87 -3.70 6.14
C ILE A 389 -10.43 -2.86 4.99
N LEU A 390 -11.56 -3.24 4.39
CA LEU A 390 -12.19 -2.44 3.33
C LEU A 390 -12.68 -1.09 3.85
N ASN A 391 -13.34 -1.05 5.02
CA ASN A 391 -13.82 0.19 5.61
C ASN A 391 -12.68 1.18 5.94
N SER A 392 -11.44 0.70 6.07
CA SER A 392 -10.26 1.56 6.23
C SER A 392 -9.96 2.46 5.01
N LEU A 393 -10.59 2.18 3.86
CA LEU A 393 -10.56 3.00 2.65
C LEU A 393 -11.57 4.14 2.66
N ILE A 394 -12.51 4.14 3.61
CA ILE A 394 -13.53 5.19 3.72
C ILE A 394 -12.86 6.40 4.38
N PRO A 395 -12.78 7.56 3.71
CA PRO A 395 -12.13 8.77 4.25
C PRO A 395 -13.02 9.53 5.25
N LEU A 396 -13.89 8.82 5.98
CA LEU A 396 -14.83 9.36 6.95
C LEU A 396 -14.84 8.49 8.20
N LYS A 397 -14.99 9.15 9.36
CA LYS A 397 -15.25 8.52 10.64
C LYS A 397 -16.67 8.85 11.09
N PHE A 398 -17.34 7.84 11.65
CA PHE A 398 -18.71 7.95 12.16
C PHE A 398 -18.65 7.88 13.69
N GLN A 399 -18.90 9.01 14.37
CA GLN A 399 -18.83 9.12 15.83
C GLN A 399 -20.06 9.84 16.35
N ASP A 400 -20.86 9.19 17.21
CA ASP A 400 -22.01 9.79 17.91
C ASP A 400 -22.88 10.65 16.96
N GLU A 401 -23.34 10.03 15.86
CA GLU A 401 -24.14 10.64 14.77
C GLU A 401 -23.40 11.67 13.88
N ASN A 402 -22.20 12.11 14.27
CA ASN A 402 -21.38 13.01 13.48
C ASN A 402 -20.52 12.27 12.45
N ILE A 403 -20.43 12.86 11.26
CA ILE A 403 -19.48 12.47 10.21
C ILE A 403 -18.26 13.39 10.29
N ILE A 404 -17.09 12.78 10.53
CA ILE A 404 -15.82 13.49 10.67
C ILE A 404 -14.93 13.12 9.47
N PRO A 405 -14.45 14.11 8.69
CA PRO A 405 -13.41 13.94 7.70
C PRO A 405 -12.17 13.20 8.23
N SER A 406 -11.76 12.15 7.53
CA SER A 406 -10.52 11.41 7.82
C SER A 406 -9.75 11.02 6.56
N GLY A 407 -9.93 11.79 5.48
CA GLY A 407 -9.17 11.64 4.26
C GLY A 407 -7.68 11.85 4.49
N LEU A 408 -6.87 11.30 3.59
CA LEU A 408 -5.40 11.28 3.67
C LEU A 408 -4.81 11.83 2.39
N VAL A 409 -3.64 12.43 2.49
CA VAL A 409 -2.85 12.83 1.33
C VAL A 409 -1.96 11.66 0.90
N PHE A 410 -1.96 11.35 -0.39
CA PHE A 410 -1.20 10.29 -1.03
C PHE A 410 -0.17 10.88 -2.01
N ILE A 411 1.02 10.31 -2.01
CA ILE A 411 2.16 10.67 -2.87
C ILE A 411 2.77 9.39 -3.49
N GLY A 412 1.92 8.65 -4.19
CA GLY A 412 2.09 7.22 -4.45
C GLY A 412 1.61 6.34 -3.29
N LEU A 413 1.75 6.80 -2.04
CA LEU A 413 1.25 6.13 -0.82
C LEU A 413 0.71 7.13 0.20
N GLY A 414 -0.11 6.64 1.13
CA GLY A 414 -0.70 7.46 2.19
C GLY A 414 0.39 8.06 3.10
N THR A 415 0.39 9.38 3.20
CA THR A 415 1.24 10.15 4.13
C THR A 415 0.62 10.18 5.52
N HIS A 416 1.37 10.73 6.48
CA HIS A 416 0.84 10.99 7.83
C HIS A 416 -0.07 12.24 7.86
N GLN A 417 -0.29 12.94 6.74
CA GLN A 417 -1.18 14.11 6.69
C GLN A 417 -2.60 13.71 6.33
N THR A 418 -3.56 14.21 7.12
CA THR A 418 -4.96 14.21 6.70
C THR A 418 -5.19 15.25 5.60
N SER A 419 -6.11 14.98 4.67
CA SER A 419 -6.54 15.95 3.66
C SER A 419 -7.44 17.05 4.24
N GLY A 420 -7.95 16.84 5.45
CA GLY A 420 -8.90 17.75 6.10
C GLY A 420 -10.31 17.70 5.51
N ILE A 421 -10.60 16.76 4.60
CA ILE A 421 -11.91 16.59 3.96
C ILE A 421 -12.25 15.10 3.87
N GLY A 422 -13.53 14.77 3.66
CA GLY A 422 -14.03 13.40 3.43
C GLY A 422 -13.57 12.75 2.12
N MET A 423 -12.34 13.01 1.69
CA MET A 423 -11.76 12.51 0.45
C MET A 423 -10.27 12.20 0.66
N HIS A 424 -9.82 11.02 0.24
CA HIS A 424 -8.41 10.78 0.02
C HIS A 424 -7.95 11.55 -1.22
N VAL A 425 -6.75 12.13 -1.18
CA VAL A 425 -6.21 12.99 -2.23
C VAL A 425 -4.88 12.45 -2.69
N HIS A 426 -4.69 12.23 -3.98
CA HIS A 426 -3.41 11.83 -4.56
C HIS A 426 -2.96 12.87 -5.60
N SER A 427 -1.72 13.34 -5.50
CA SER A 427 -1.10 14.19 -6.51
C SER A 427 0.43 14.21 -6.38
N HIS A 428 1.11 14.91 -7.29
CA HIS A 428 2.57 15.07 -7.31
C HIS A 428 3.07 16.08 -6.27
N LEU A 429 2.66 15.90 -5.01
CA LEU A 429 3.17 16.67 -3.87
C LEU A 429 4.58 16.15 -3.54
N ILE A 430 5.56 17.04 -3.61
CA ILE A 430 6.96 16.71 -3.31
C ILE A 430 7.10 16.47 -1.79
N PRO A 431 7.44 15.28 -1.30
CA PRO A 431 7.52 15.06 0.13
C PRO A 431 8.88 15.44 0.73
N THR A 432 9.00 15.29 2.04
CA THR A 432 10.27 15.19 2.75
C THR A 432 11.06 13.96 2.30
N ILE A 433 12.32 13.86 2.73
CA ILE A 433 13.23 12.75 2.39
C ILE A 433 12.64 11.39 2.81
N GLU A 434 11.97 11.35 3.97
CA GLU A 434 11.36 10.12 4.51
C GLU A 434 10.12 9.68 3.69
N ARG A 435 9.58 10.56 2.85
CA ARG A 435 8.34 10.38 2.07
C ARG A 435 7.09 10.16 2.92
N GLU A 436 7.07 10.77 4.10
CA GLU A 436 5.96 10.66 5.06
C GLU A 436 5.23 11.98 5.26
N ASN A 437 5.92 13.08 4.96
CA ASN A 437 5.45 14.42 5.25
C ASN A 437 5.59 15.35 4.05
N VAL A 438 4.74 16.39 4.02
CA VAL A 438 4.81 17.49 3.07
C VAL A 438 5.16 18.76 3.83
N ASP A 439 6.43 19.18 3.81
CA ASP A 439 6.84 20.47 4.39
C ASP A 439 6.63 21.65 3.41
N LEU A 440 6.74 22.88 3.89
CA LEU A 440 6.68 24.10 3.06
C LEU A 440 7.92 24.98 3.28
N GLN A 441 9.06 24.38 3.63
CA GLN A 441 10.25 25.15 4.05
C GLN A 441 10.94 25.83 2.88
N ASP A 442 11.16 25.12 1.77
CA ASP A 442 11.75 25.72 0.57
C ASP A 442 10.70 26.57 -0.18
N PRO A 443 10.99 27.84 -0.53
CA PRO A 443 9.99 28.74 -1.09
C PRO A 443 9.49 28.31 -2.47
N TYR A 444 10.32 27.68 -3.30
CA TYR A 444 9.94 27.22 -4.64
C TYR A 444 9.09 25.95 -4.55
N ILE A 445 9.53 25.00 -3.72
CA ILE A 445 8.76 23.78 -3.45
C ILE A 445 7.42 24.14 -2.77
N ALA A 446 7.41 25.10 -1.86
CA ALA A 446 6.19 25.58 -1.20
C ALA A 446 5.23 26.24 -2.18
N LYS A 447 5.72 27.03 -3.15
CA LYS A 447 4.90 27.61 -4.22
C LYS A 447 4.22 26.51 -5.04
N TRP A 448 4.98 25.49 -5.46
CA TRP A 448 4.44 24.32 -6.17
C TRP A 448 3.37 23.57 -5.36
N LYS A 449 3.65 23.28 -4.08
CA LYS A 449 2.71 22.57 -3.19
C LYS A 449 1.42 23.36 -2.99
N LYS A 450 1.52 24.67 -2.73
CA LYS A 450 0.35 25.54 -2.57
C LYS A 450 -0.51 25.57 -3.83
N GLU A 451 0.12 25.57 -5.00
CA GLU A 451 -0.60 25.50 -6.27
C GLU A 451 -1.39 24.20 -6.43
N LEU A 452 -0.77 23.06 -6.15
CA LEU A 452 -1.46 21.77 -6.18
C LEU A 452 -2.62 21.73 -5.18
N LEU A 453 -2.40 22.18 -3.94
CA LEU A 453 -3.43 22.21 -2.90
C LEU A 453 -4.60 23.14 -3.27
N SER A 454 -4.32 24.32 -3.82
CA SER A 454 -5.35 25.22 -4.34
C SER A 454 -6.14 24.59 -5.49
N SER A 455 -5.44 23.89 -6.40
CA SER A 455 -6.05 23.17 -7.52
C SER A 455 -6.94 22.03 -7.06
N ILE A 456 -6.50 21.27 -6.06
CA ILE A 456 -7.31 20.24 -5.38
C ILE A 456 -8.58 20.87 -4.81
N GLY A 457 -8.47 22.01 -4.11
CA GLY A 457 -9.63 22.74 -3.57
C GLY A 457 -10.62 23.19 -4.65
N GLN A 458 -10.14 23.66 -5.80
CA GLN A 458 -10.98 24.01 -6.96
C GLN A 458 -11.72 22.79 -7.50
N ILE A 459 -11.04 21.65 -7.66
CA ILE A 459 -11.64 20.41 -8.15
C ILE A 459 -12.70 19.90 -7.17
N ILE A 460 -12.40 19.90 -5.87
CA ILE A 460 -13.35 19.51 -4.81
C ILE A 460 -14.60 20.39 -4.87
N ARG A 461 -14.44 21.70 -5.03
CA ARG A 461 -15.57 22.62 -5.13
C ARG A 461 -16.47 22.28 -6.32
N LEU A 462 -15.87 21.91 -7.45
CA LEU A 462 -16.61 21.55 -8.66
C LEU A 462 -17.36 20.23 -8.49
N ILE A 463 -16.78 19.25 -7.80
CA ILE A 463 -17.47 18.01 -7.42
C ILE A 463 -18.65 18.34 -6.49
N TYR A 464 -18.45 19.17 -5.47
CA TYR A 464 -19.51 19.60 -4.58
C TYR A 464 -20.68 20.26 -5.32
N ASP A 465 -20.39 21.22 -6.22
CA ASP A 465 -21.43 21.88 -7.00
C ASP A 465 -22.19 20.88 -7.91
N GLN A 466 -21.50 19.88 -8.48
CA GLN A 466 -22.13 18.80 -9.24
C GLN A 466 -23.06 17.94 -8.37
N GLU A 467 -22.60 17.51 -7.19
CA GLU A 467 -23.42 16.71 -6.27
C GLU A 467 -24.64 17.49 -5.79
N MET A 468 -24.51 18.79 -5.52
CA MET A 468 -25.63 19.64 -5.15
C MET A 468 -26.68 19.75 -6.27
N ILE A 469 -26.25 19.89 -7.54
CA ILE A 469 -27.16 19.94 -8.70
C ILE A 469 -27.87 18.60 -8.89
N ILE A 470 -27.12 17.48 -8.86
CA ILE A 470 -27.67 16.13 -9.02
C ILE A 470 -28.72 15.84 -7.96
N ASN A 471 -28.45 16.25 -6.71
CA ASN A 471 -29.37 16.03 -5.62
C ASN A 471 -30.57 16.98 -5.68
N ALA A 472 -30.40 18.26 -6.03
CA ALA A 472 -31.51 19.21 -6.17
C ALA A 472 -32.59 18.77 -7.18
N ASP A 473 -32.20 18.05 -8.24
CA ASP A 473 -33.12 17.49 -9.23
C ASP A 473 -33.96 16.29 -8.70
N LYS A 474 -33.59 15.70 -7.56
CA LYS A 474 -34.34 14.60 -6.92
C LYS A 474 -35.49 15.18 -6.10
N THR A 475 -36.74 14.87 -6.47
CA THR A 475 -37.98 15.38 -5.84
C THR A 475 -38.25 14.89 -4.41
N GLN A 476 -37.37 14.08 -3.81
CA GLN A 476 -37.48 13.53 -2.45
C GLN A 476 -36.14 13.57 -1.72
N LEU A 477 -35.60 14.76 -1.48
CA LEU A 477 -34.47 14.92 -0.57
C LEU A 477 -34.98 15.09 0.87
N THR A 478 -34.53 14.23 1.78
CA THR A 478 -34.68 14.43 3.22
C THR A 478 -33.61 15.39 3.74
N VAL A 479 -33.84 16.03 4.89
CA VAL A 479 -32.85 16.89 5.56
C VAL A 479 -31.55 16.11 5.82
N ASP A 480 -31.67 14.83 6.19
CA ASP A 480 -30.54 13.93 6.44
C ASP A 480 -29.61 13.78 5.23
N ASN A 481 -30.13 13.81 4.00
CA ASN A 481 -29.31 13.72 2.79
C ASN A 481 -28.42 14.97 2.61
N TYR A 482 -28.92 16.16 2.97
CA TYR A 482 -28.13 17.38 2.90
C TYR A 482 -27.05 17.42 3.97
N ASP A 483 -27.34 16.95 5.19
CA ASP A 483 -26.34 16.88 6.27
C ASP A 483 -25.21 15.90 5.92
N ILE A 484 -25.51 14.78 5.27
CA ILE A 484 -24.51 13.83 4.75
C ILE A 484 -23.58 14.50 3.71
N ILE A 485 -24.15 15.21 2.74
CA ILE A 485 -23.36 15.90 1.72
C ILE A 485 -22.52 17.00 2.39
N LEU A 486 -23.13 17.89 3.16
CA LEU A 486 -22.44 19.01 3.80
C LEU A 486 -21.30 18.55 4.72
N SER A 487 -21.51 17.49 5.51
CA SER A 487 -20.48 16.96 6.39
C SER A 487 -19.30 16.35 5.64
N SER A 488 -19.54 15.65 4.53
CA SER A 488 -18.49 15.04 3.70
C SER A 488 -17.57 16.07 3.04
N TYR A 489 -18.10 17.23 2.70
CA TYR A 489 -17.36 18.35 2.10
C TYR A 489 -16.94 19.43 3.11
N SER A 490 -17.19 19.21 4.41
CA SER A 490 -16.75 20.13 5.46
C SER A 490 -15.23 20.05 5.62
N PHE A 491 -14.55 21.20 5.59
CA PHE A 491 -13.11 21.27 5.81
C PHE A 491 -12.81 21.35 7.31
N GLN A 492 -11.94 20.45 7.76
CA GLN A 492 -11.29 20.54 9.07
C GLN A 492 -9.81 20.89 8.88
N PRO A 493 -9.18 21.57 9.86
CA PRO A 493 -7.74 21.77 9.85
C PRO A 493 -7.03 20.42 9.66
N SER A 494 -6.10 20.37 8.69
CA SER A 494 -5.25 19.20 8.51
C SER A 494 -4.42 19.00 9.78
N VAL A 495 -4.40 17.76 10.27
CA VAL A 495 -3.63 17.34 11.43
C VAL A 495 -2.79 16.12 11.04
N PRO A 496 -1.65 15.88 11.71
CA PRO A 496 -1.03 14.56 11.66
C PRO A 496 -2.07 13.50 11.99
N ASN A 497 -2.17 12.47 11.16
CA ASN A 497 -3.06 11.36 11.41
C ASN A 497 -2.49 10.53 12.54
N ASN A 498 -3.15 10.51 13.70
CA ASN A 498 -2.69 9.75 14.87
C ASN A 498 -2.80 8.21 14.70
N GLU A 499 -3.33 7.71 13.58
CA GLU A 499 -3.50 6.29 13.26
C GLU A 499 -2.42 5.73 12.31
N ILE A 500 -1.53 6.58 11.81
CA ILE A 500 -0.34 6.22 11.02
C ILE A 500 0.87 6.77 11.78
#